data_AF-A0A091B282-F1
#
_entry.id   AF-A0A091B282-F1
#
_cell.length_a   1.000
_cell.length_b   1.000
_cell.length_c   1.000
_cell.angle_alpha   90.00
_cell.angle_beta   90.00
_cell.angle_gamma   90.00
#
_symmetry.space_group_name_H-M   'P 1'
#
loop_
_entity.id
_entity.type
_entity.pdbx_description
1 polymer ?
#
loop_
_entity_poly.entity_id
_entity_poly.type
_entity_poly.pdbx_seq_one_letter_code
_entity_poly.pdbx_strand_id
1 'polypeptide(L)'
;MINSAKQKKFYNTFVKTWQVAANQYQDRTGQILGDGANNGSAGTADGLRETIDLSTTTTVQTRLAQIGLDVPVTNTGNSGSYSVEGKYVTSPTTATLRAQSINGNNRNVFQLIAVPTDVAVAIDTMVDGTADAGLGDARRTTATDTALTDATAQWPSADPANGGTATVNMTILF
;
A
#
# COMPACT_ATOMS: atom_id res chain seq x y z
N MET A 1 10.08 -15.35 16.39
CA MET A 1 9.89 -16.04 15.09
C MET A 1 8.44 -16.05 14.59
N ILE A 2 7.43 -16.11 15.46
CA ILE A 2 6.00 -16.13 15.05
C ILE A 2 5.57 -14.86 14.27
N ASN A 3 6.04 -13.67 14.68
CA ASN A 3 5.65 -12.42 14.02
C ASN A 3 6.23 -12.26 12.60
N SER A 4 7.44 -12.79 12.34
CA SER A 4 8.05 -12.73 11.00
C SER A 4 7.28 -13.54 9.97
N ALA A 5 6.75 -14.71 10.35
CA ALA A 5 5.91 -15.52 9.45
C ALA A 5 4.58 -14.81 9.13
N LYS A 6 3.94 -14.17 10.12
CA LYS A 6 2.69 -13.39 9.91
C LYS A 6 2.94 -12.17 9.03
N GLN A 7 4.04 -11.44 9.26
CA GLN A 7 4.48 -10.30 8.43
C GLN A 7 4.72 -10.70 6.97
N LYS A 8 5.47 -11.81 6.75
CA LYS A 8 5.68 -12.37 5.41
C LYS A 8 4.39 -12.82 4.74
N LYS A 9 3.48 -13.43 5.50
CA LYS A 9 2.16 -13.79 4.99
C LYS A 9 1.41 -12.55 4.52
N PHE A 10 1.27 -11.53 5.37
CA PHE A 10 0.62 -10.27 4.99
C PHE A 10 1.21 -9.66 3.72
N TYR A 11 2.54 -9.52 3.65
CA TYR A 11 3.21 -9.00 2.47
C TYR A 11 2.90 -9.82 1.21
N ASN A 12 3.08 -11.14 1.25
CA ASN A 12 2.91 -12.00 0.08
C ASN A 12 1.45 -12.17 -0.34
N THR A 13 0.50 -12.20 0.60
CA THR A 13 -0.91 -12.49 0.32
C THR A 13 -1.77 -11.26 0.07
N PHE A 14 -1.31 -10.07 0.47
CA PHE A 14 -2.08 -8.84 0.33
C PHE A 14 -1.33 -7.79 -0.48
N VAL A 15 -0.16 -7.37 -0.01
CA VAL A 15 0.61 -6.29 -0.66
C VAL A 15 1.07 -6.72 -2.06
N LYS A 16 1.71 -7.89 -2.16
CA LYS A 16 2.27 -8.38 -3.41
C LYS A 16 1.19 -8.75 -4.43
N THR A 17 0.07 -9.30 -3.97
CA THR A 17 -1.06 -9.63 -4.85
C THR A 17 -1.72 -8.39 -5.44
N TRP A 18 -1.83 -7.30 -4.67
CA TRP A 18 -2.30 -6.01 -5.22
C TRP A 18 -1.32 -5.43 -6.23
N GLN A 19 0.00 -5.50 -5.98
CA GLN A 19 1.01 -5.12 -6.97
C GLN A 19 0.86 -5.92 -8.26
N VAL A 20 0.75 -7.25 -8.17
CA VAL A 20 0.59 -8.13 -9.32
C VAL A 20 -0.71 -7.83 -10.08
N ALA A 21 -1.82 -7.62 -9.37
CA ALA A 21 -3.10 -7.29 -10.00
C ALA A 21 -3.03 -5.94 -10.77
N ALA A 22 -2.38 -4.93 -10.21
CA ALA A 22 -2.20 -3.64 -10.87
C ALA A 22 -1.33 -3.76 -12.13
N ASN A 23 -0.23 -4.52 -12.07
CA ASN A 23 0.66 -4.73 -13.21
C ASN A 23 -0.03 -5.54 -14.32
N GLN A 24 -0.71 -6.63 -13.95
CA GLN A 24 -1.46 -7.44 -14.91
C GLN A 24 -2.60 -6.67 -15.57
N TYR A 25 -3.23 -5.74 -14.83
CA TYR A 25 -4.24 -4.86 -15.42
C TYR A 25 -3.63 -4.00 -16.53
N GLN A 26 -2.47 -3.40 -16.27
CA GLN A 26 -1.76 -2.59 -17.25
C GLN A 26 -1.29 -3.42 -18.45
N ASP A 27 -0.78 -4.63 -18.23
CA ASP A 27 -0.36 -5.52 -19.31
C ASP A 27 -1.53 -5.92 -20.23
N ARG A 28 -2.72 -6.14 -19.67
CA ARG A 28 -3.91 -6.56 -20.44
C ARG A 28 -4.61 -5.41 -21.16
N THR A 29 -4.63 -4.22 -20.56
CA THR A 29 -5.46 -3.11 -21.04
C THR A 29 -4.65 -1.99 -21.68
N GLY A 30 -3.33 -1.94 -21.43
CA GLY A 30 -2.49 -0.78 -21.74
C GLY A 30 -2.78 0.44 -20.85
N GLN A 31 -3.64 0.33 -19.83
CA GLN A 31 -4.10 1.43 -18.99
C GLN A 31 -3.72 1.21 -17.52
N ILE A 32 -3.60 2.30 -16.75
CA ILE A 32 -3.20 2.23 -15.34
C ILE A 32 -4.44 1.97 -14.48
N LEU A 33 -4.40 0.96 -13.62
CA LEU A 33 -5.50 0.70 -12.69
C LEU A 33 -5.71 1.88 -11.74
N GLY A 34 -6.92 2.42 -11.68
CA GLY A 34 -7.27 3.60 -10.91
C GLY A 34 -7.06 4.95 -11.64
N ASP A 35 -6.66 4.94 -12.91
CA ASP A 35 -6.47 6.14 -13.74
C ASP A 35 -7.73 6.44 -14.57
N GLY A 36 -8.71 7.09 -13.93
CA GLY A 36 -9.96 7.53 -14.55
C GLY A 36 -11.13 6.53 -14.59
N ALA A 37 -12.26 7.00 -15.14
CA ALA A 37 -13.57 6.33 -15.12
C ALA A 37 -13.58 4.89 -15.65
N ASN A 38 -12.83 4.64 -16.72
CA ASN A 38 -12.77 3.33 -17.35
C ASN A 38 -11.85 2.37 -16.59
N ASN A 39 -11.00 2.87 -15.70
CA ASN A 39 -9.99 2.11 -14.97
C ASN A 39 -10.30 1.94 -13.48
N GLY A 40 -11.56 2.16 -13.09
CA GLY A 40 -12.02 1.91 -11.73
C GLY A 40 -11.96 3.12 -10.81
N SER A 41 -11.75 4.32 -11.36
CA SER A 41 -11.89 5.60 -10.65
C SER A 41 -13.10 6.40 -11.16
N ALA A 42 -13.29 7.63 -10.69
CA ALA A 42 -14.21 8.62 -11.25
C ALA A 42 -13.48 9.79 -11.98
N GLY A 43 -12.15 9.78 -11.98
CA GLY A 43 -11.31 10.86 -12.51
C GLY A 43 -11.09 10.84 -14.03
N THR A 44 -10.12 11.65 -14.47
CA THR A 44 -9.68 11.73 -15.88
C THR A 44 -8.50 10.79 -16.07
N ALA A 45 -8.41 10.14 -17.23
CA ALA A 45 -7.23 9.33 -17.55
C ALA A 45 -6.06 10.24 -17.94
N ASP A 46 -5.10 10.45 -17.05
CA ASP A 46 -3.95 11.35 -17.24
C ASP A 46 -2.59 10.67 -17.01
N GLY A 47 -2.58 9.34 -16.83
CA GLY A 47 -1.39 8.56 -16.53
C GLY A 47 -1.08 8.45 -15.04
N LEU A 48 -1.93 9.04 -14.18
CA LEU A 48 -1.78 9.01 -12.73
C LEU A 48 -2.98 8.34 -12.06
N ARG A 49 -2.69 7.56 -11.02
CA ARG A 49 -3.72 6.97 -10.18
C ARG A 49 -4.41 8.05 -9.40
N GLU A 50 -5.73 8.01 -9.43
CA GLU A 50 -6.53 8.81 -8.54
C GLU A 50 -6.44 8.28 -7.10
N THR A 51 -6.80 9.12 -6.12
CA THR A 51 -6.83 8.69 -4.71
C THR A 51 -8.06 7.83 -4.47
N ILE A 52 -7.86 6.51 -4.43
CA ILE A 52 -8.92 5.51 -4.31
C ILE A 52 -8.63 4.61 -3.12
N ASP A 53 -9.49 4.71 -2.10
CA ASP A 53 -9.50 3.77 -0.98
C ASP A 53 -10.17 2.46 -1.41
N LEU A 54 -9.37 1.40 -1.49
CA LEU A 54 -9.81 0.08 -1.93
C LEU A 54 -10.73 -0.60 -0.92
N SER A 55 -10.77 -0.12 0.32
CA SER A 55 -11.61 -0.68 1.38
C SER A 55 -13.07 -0.23 1.28
N THR A 56 -13.30 0.91 0.64
CA THR A 56 -14.62 1.54 0.51
C THR A 56 -15.15 1.52 -0.92
N THR A 57 -14.30 1.37 -1.93
CA THR A 57 -14.74 1.20 -3.32
C THR A 57 -14.89 -0.27 -3.74
N THR A 58 -15.72 -0.49 -4.75
CA THR A 58 -15.83 -1.75 -5.50
C THR A 58 -15.51 -1.59 -6.99
N THR A 59 -15.29 -0.36 -7.47
CA THR A 59 -15.10 -0.07 -8.89
C THR A 59 -13.82 -0.67 -9.44
N VAL A 60 -12.72 -0.56 -8.70
CA VAL A 60 -11.42 -1.18 -9.03
C VAL A 60 -11.54 -2.70 -9.12
N GLN A 61 -12.17 -3.31 -8.12
CA GLN A 61 -12.40 -4.76 -8.05
C GLN A 61 -13.27 -5.24 -9.20
N THR A 62 -14.32 -4.48 -9.53
CA THR A 62 -15.19 -4.77 -10.66
C THR A 62 -14.42 -4.72 -11.98
N ARG A 63 -13.52 -3.74 -12.16
CA ARG A 63 -12.68 -3.66 -13.37
C ARG A 63 -11.72 -4.82 -13.49
N LEU A 64 -11.05 -5.23 -12.40
CA LEU A 64 -10.20 -6.42 -12.40
C LEU A 64 -11.00 -7.66 -12.84
N ALA A 65 -12.18 -7.88 -12.24
CA ALA A 65 -13.02 -9.03 -12.57
C ALA A 65 -13.54 -9.00 -14.02
N GLN A 66 -13.91 -7.83 -14.55
CA GLN A 66 -14.39 -7.68 -15.93
C GLN A 66 -13.37 -8.11 -16.98
N ILE A 67 -12.08 -7.97 -16.69
CA ILE A 67 -11.00 -8.39 -17.59
C ILE A 67 -10.41 -9.75 -17.21
N GLY A 68 -11.08 -10.50 -16.33
CA GLY A 68 -10.68 -11.83 -15.91
C GLY A 68 -9.41 -11.86 -15.04
N LEU A 69 -9.21 -10.84 -14.21
CA LEU A 69 -8.20 -10.85 -13.13
C LEU A 69 -8.88 -11.08 -11.79
N ASP A 70 -8.22 -11.85 -10.94
CA ASP A 70 -8.69 -12.11 -9.58
C ASP A 70 -8.50 -10.88 -8.70
N VAL A 71 -9.50 -10.57 -7.90
CA VAL A 71 -9.40 -9.54 -6.86
C VAL A 71 -8.58 -10.11 -5.70
N PRO A 72 -7.56 -9.39 -5.20
CA PRO A 72 -6.73 -9.85 -4.09
C PRO A 72 -7.55 -10.26 -2.85
N VAL A 73 -7.17 -11.39 -2.26
CA VAL A 73 -7.86 -11.98 -1.11
C VAL A 73 -7.45 -11.28 0.18
N THR A 74 -8.38 -11.22 1.13
CA THR A 74 -8.17 -10.64 2.46
C THR A 74 -8.61 -11.60 3.58
N ASN A 75 -8.22 -11.30 4.82
CA ASN A 75 -8.80 -11.84 6.04
C ASN A 75 -9.88 -10.93 6.68
N THR A 76 -10.35 -9.91 5.97
CA THR A 76 -11.45 -9.03 6.41
C THR A 76 -12.67 -9.16 5.47
N GLY A 77 -13.72 -8.36 5.72
CA GLY A 77 -14.92 -8.34 4.87
C GLY A 77 -14.74 -7.60 3.54
N ASN A 78 -13.61 -6.93 3.28
CA ASN A 78 -13.38 -6.18 2.03
C ASN A 78 -11.95 -6.40 1.48
N SER A 79 -11.84 -6.52 0.15
CA SER A 79 -10.56 -6.80 -0.53
C SER A 79 -9.47 -5.73 -0.36
N GLY A 80 -9.83 -4.52 0.06
CA GLY A 80 -8.90 -3.41 0.25
C GLY A 80 -8.42 -3.21 1.69
N SER A 81 -8.79 -4.09 2.63
CA SER A 81 -8.29 -4.06 4.01
C SER A 81 -7.75 -5.40 4.40
N TYR A 82 -6.73 -5.47 5.25
CA TYR A 82 -6.23 -6.71 5.84
C TYR A 82 -5.94 -6.47 7.33
N SER A 83 -6.43 -7.34 8.20
CA SER A 83 -6.13 -7.28 9.62
C SER A 83 -4.75 -7.89 9.90
N VAL A 84 -3.82 -7.06 10.34
CA VAL A 84 -2.43 -7.45 10.59
C VAL A 84 -2.11 -7.31 12.07
N GLU A 85 -1.52 -8.37 12.62
CA GLU A 85 -1.02 -8.40 13.99
C GLU A 85 0.46 -8.01 14.00
N GLY A 86 0.75 -6.84 14.55
CA GLY A 86 2.09 -6.42 14.94
C GLY A 86 2.38 -6.76 16.40
N LYS A 87 3.59 -6.43 16.85
CA LYS A 87 4.06 -6.74 18.22
C LYS A 87 3.20 -6.10 19.32
N TYR A 88 2.71 -4.89 19.09
CA TYR A 88 1.99 -4.10 20.11
C TYR A 88 0.52 -3.86 19.77
N VAL A 89 0.11 -4.07 18.51
CA VAL A 89 -1.24 -3.75 18.04
C VAL A 89 -1.65 -4.70 16.91
N THR A 90 -2.92 -5.07 16.90
CA THR A 90 -3.57 -5.63 15.70
C THR A 90 -4.36 -4.52 15.03
N SER A 91 -4.09 -4.26 13.76
CA SER A 91 -4.68 -3.13 13.04
C SER A 91 -5.36 -3.58 11.74
N PRO A 92 -6.56 -3.07 11.41
CA PRO A 92 -7.13 -3.22 10.07
C PRO A 92 -6.41 -2.27 9.11
N THR A 93 -5.34 -2.75 8.49
CA THR A 93 -4.58 -1.98 7.50
C THR A 93 -5.38 -1.86 6.22
N THR A 94 -5.63 -0.65 5.73
CA THR A 94 -6.34 -0.40 4.47
C THR A 94 -5.37 -0.02 3.36
N ALA A 95 -5.76 -0.29 2.12
CA ALA A 95 -4.98 -0.03 0.93
C ALA A 95 -5.62 1.07 0.06
N THR A 96 -4.78 1.97 -0.43
CA THR A 96 -5.16 3.09 -1.27
C THR A 96 -4.30 3.13 -2.52
N LEU A 97 -4.92 3.19 -3.69
CA LEU A 97 -4.25 3.59 -4.93
C LEU A 97 -4.18 5.12 -4.95
N ARG A 98 -3.05 5.68 -5.37
CA ARG A 98 -2.91 7.14 -5.57
C ARG A 98 -1.65 7.48 -6.36
N ALA A 99 -1.58 8.71 -6.82
CA ALA A 99 -0.34 9.36 -7.19
C ALA A 99 0.28 10.11 -6.02
N GLN A 100 1.61 10.17 -6.00
CA GLN A 100 2.38 10.91 -5.00
C GLN A 100 3.62 11.52 -5.66
N SER A 101 3.95 12.76 -5.34
CA SER A 101 5.19 13.37 -5.81
C SER A 101 6.35 12.85 -4.95
N ILE A 102 7.36 12.26 -5.58
CA ILE A 102 8.54 11.72 -4.91
C ILE A 102 9.76 12.36 -5.55
N ASN A 103 10.48 13.16 -4.78
CA ASN A 103 11.61 13.97 -5.27
C ASN A 103 11.24 14.82 -6.51
N GLY A 104 10.06 15.44 -6.46
CA GLY A 104 9.53 16.28 -7.53
C GLY A 104 8.92 15.53 -8.72
N ASN A 105 8.92 14.19 -8.71
CA ASN A 105 8.34 13.38 -9.79
C ASN A 105 7.05 12.70 -9.32
N ASN A 106 5.95 12.89 -10.04
CA ASN A 106 4.72 12.15 -9.74
C ASN A 106 4.90 10.67 -10.05
N ARG A 107 4.60 9.82 -9.08
CA ARG A 107 4.67 8.36 -9.16
C ARG A 107 3.32 7.76 -8.79
N ASN A 108 2.97 6.67 -9.45
CA ASN A 108 1.84 5.84 -9.06
C ASN A 108 2.26 4.93 -7.93
N VAL A 109 1.51 4.95 -6.85
CA VAL A 109 1.90 4.27 -5.64
C VAL A 109 0.75 3.47 -5.05
N PHE A 110 1.11 2.60 -4.12
CA PHE A 110 0.19 1.85 -3.31
C PHE A 110 0.43 2.20 -1.85
N GLN A 111 -0.53 2.88 -1.25
CA GLN A 111 -0.44 3.35 0.11
C GLN A 111 -1.16 2.39 1.05
N LEU A 112 -0.51 2.03 2.14
CA LEU A 112 -1.08 1.28 3.25
C LEU A 112 -1.30 2.24 4.43
N ILE A 113 -2.51 2.24 4.99
CA ILE A 113 -2.91 3.08 6.11
C ILE A 113 -3.01 2.22 7.37
N ALA A 114 -2.52 2.74 8.49
CA ALA A 114 -2.54 2.08 9.79
C ALA A 114 -1.86 0.70 9.81
N VAL A 115 -0.68 0.59 9.21
CA VAL A 115 0.19 -0.59 9.32
C VAL A 115 0.83 -0.62 10.71
N PRO A 116 0.81 -1.73 11.46
CA PRO A 116 1.60 -1.83 12.68
C PRO A 116 3.08 -1.52 12.39
N THR A 117 3.71 -0.66 13.20
CA THR A 117 5.01 -0.07 12.86
C THR A 117 6.11 -1.12 12.68
N ASP A 118 6.12 -2.17 13.51
CA ASP A 118 7.06 -3.27 13.37
C ASP A 118 6.84 -4.10 12.09
N VAL A 119 5.60 -4.14 11.59
CA VAL A 119 5.28 -4.76 10.31
C VAL A 119 5.75 -3.88 9.16
N ALA A 120 5.54 -2.55 9.24
CA ALA A 120 5.97 -1.62 8.21
C ALA A 120 7.50 -1.68 7.99
N VAL A 121 8.28 -1.69 9.09
CA VAL A 121 9.74 -1.89 9.07
C VAL A 121 10.11 -3.21 8.39
N ALA A 122 9.39 -4.30 8.70
CA ALA A 122 9.65 -5.59 8.08
C ALA A 122 9.34 -5.60 6.57
N ILE A 123 8.26 -4.92 6.15
CA ILE A 123 7.90 -4.80 4.73
C ILE A 123 8.94 -4.01 3.97
N ASP A 124 9.36 -2.90 4.53
CA ASP A 124 10.43 -2.06 3.98
C ASP A 124 11.69 -2.88 3.67
N THR A 125 12.19 -3.60 4.68
CA THR A 125 13.33 -4.51 4.49
C THR A 125 13.05 -5.66 3.51
N MET A 126 11.80 -6.10 3.35
CA MET A 126 11.43 -7.10 2.33
C MET A 126 11.36 -6.51 0.91
N VAL A 127 11.10 -5.21 0.77
CA VAL A 127 10.93 -4.53 -0.51
C VAL A 127 12.30 -4.14 -1.10
N ASP A 128 13.17 -3.49 -0.31
CA ASP A 128 14.45 -2.96 -0.83
C ASP A 128 15.69 -3.37 -0.01
N GLY A 129 15.51 -4.23 1.00
CA GLY A 129 16.62 -4.81 1.77
C GLY A 129 17.16 -3.94 2.90
N THR A 130 16.66 -2.71 3.06
CA THR A 130 17.08 -1.80 4.14
C THR A 130 15.88 -1.44 5.03
N ALA A 131 16.14 -1.08 6.28
CA ALA A 131 15.11 -0.62 7.21
C ALA A 131 15.22 0.90 7.35
N ASP A 132 14.73 1.64 6.36
CA ASP A 132 14.74 3.09 6.34
C ASP A 132 13.36 3.67 5.95
N ALA A 133 12.94 4.73 6.62
CA ALA A 133 11.56 5.20 6.49
C ALA A 133 11.37 6.21 5.35
N GLY A 134 12.41 6.55 4.60
CA GLY A 134 12.39 7.71 3.70
C GLY A 134 13.12 7.53 2.37
N LEU A 135 13.84 6.44 2.17
CA LEU A 135 14.49 6.11 0.91
C LEU A 135 13.81 4.86 0.29
N GLY A 136 14.34 4.43 -0.85
CA GLY A 136 13.90 3.18 -1.47
C GLY A 136 12.46 3.20 -2.00
N ASP A 137 11.92 1.99 -2.13
CA ASP A 137 10.62 1.72 -2.75
C ASP A 137 9.52 1.56 -1.71
N ALA A 138 9.86 1.50 -0.42
CA ALA A 138 8.91 1.47 0.70
C ALA A 138 9.18 2.63 1.66
N ARG A 139 8.23 3.55 1.80
CA ARG A 139 8.44 4.81 2.52
C ARG A 139 7.37 5.06 3.55
N ARG A 140 7.72 5.61 4.70
CA ARG A 140 6.74 6.12 5.66
C ARG A 140 6.09 7.37 5.09
N THR A 141 4.78 7.47 5.26
CA THR A 141 4.01 8.66 4.86
C THR A 141 2.98 9.03 5.92
N THR A 142 2.27 10.12 5.70
CA THR A 142 0.97 10.42 6.28
C THR A 142 -0.15 10.09 5.28
N ALA A 143 -1.40 10.08 5.72
CA ALA A 143 -2.55 9.86 4.82
C ALA A 143 -2.72 10.99 3.79
N THR A 144 -2.23 12.19 4.13
CA THR A 144 -2.44 13.41 3.33
C THR A 144 -1.21 13.83 2.54
N ASP A 145 -0.07 13.15 2.69
CA ASP A 145 1.16 13.54 1.99
C ASP A 145 0.96 13.51 0.48
N THR A 146 1.07 14.67 -0.15
CA THR A 146 1.07 14.81 -1.61
C THR A 146 2.48 14.78 -2.18
N ALA A 147 3.49 15.07 -1.36
CA ALA A 147 4.90 15.06 -1.74
C ALA A 147 5.77 14.40 -0.66
N LEU A 148 6.73 13.58 -1.09
CA LEU A 148 7.79 12.99 -0.29
C LEU A 148 9.15 13.39 -0.85
N THR A 149 10.12 13.56 0.04
CA THR A 149 11.52 13.77 -0.29
C THR A 149 12.34 12.64 0.28
N ASP A 150 13.43 12.28 -0.38
CA ASP A 150 14.47 11.39 0.16
C ASP A 150 15.08 12.04 1.40
N ALA A 151 14.51 11.73 2.55
CA ALA A 151 15.08 12.06 3.84
C ALA A 151 15.61 10.77 4.46
N THR A 152 16.74 10.85 5.17
CA THR A 152 17.19 9.80 6.08
C THR A 152 16.29 9.77 7.32
N ALA A 153 15.01 9.45 7.12
CA ALA A 153 14.05 9.25 8.17
C ALA A 153 14.20 7.84 8.74
N GLN A 154 14.14 7.72 10.06
CA GLN A 154 14.06 6.42 10.71
C GLN A 154 12.61 6.07 11.01
N TRP A 155 12.31 4.77 10.99
CA TRP A 155 11.02 4.30 11.48
C TRP A 155 10.87 4.65 12.97
N PRO A 156 9.69 5.09 13.42
CA PRO A 156 9.48 5.36 14.82
C PRO A 156 9.54 4.05 15.63
N SER A 157 9.77 4.15 16.93
CA SER A 157 9.58 3.00 17.82
C SER A 157 8.12 2.51 17.72
N ALA A 158 7.93 1.19 17.67
CA ALA A 158 6.60 0.59 17.65
C ALA A 158 5.94 0.53 19.04
N ASP A 159 6.67 0.87 20.11
CA ASP A 159 6.23 0.71 21.50
C ASP A 159 5.51 1.96 22.03
N PRO A 160 4.16 1.98 22.10
CA PRO A 160 3.42 3.15 22.55
C PRO A 160 3.64 3.46 24.03
N ALA A 161 4.02 2.48 24.86
CA ALA A 161 4.28 2.72 26.28
C ALA A 161 5.55 3.55 26.50
N ASN A 162 6.44 3.58 25.51
CA ASN A 162 7.69 4.32 25.52
C ASN A 162 7.68 5.49 24.52
N GLY A 163 6.51 6.05 24.24
CA GLY A 163 6.35 7.22 23.33
C GLY A 163 6.46 6.88 21.84
N GLY A 164 6.44 5.60 21.48
CA GLY A 164 6.44 5.14 20.10
C GLY A 164 5.09 5.32 19.41
N THR A 165 5.08 5.11 18.10
CA THR A 165 3.86 5.08 17.28
C THR A 165 3.54 3.62 16.97
N ALA A 166 2.39 3.12 17.43
CA ALA A 166 2.02 1.72 17.24
C ALA A 166 1.66 1.38 15.78
N THR A 167 1.15 2.36 15.02
CA THR A 167 0.80 2.22 13.60
C THR A 167 1.28 3.41 12.78
N VAL A 168 1.72 3.15 11.55
CA VAL A 168 2.18 4.15 10.57
C VAL A 168 1.45 3.96 9.25
N ASN A 169 1.49 4.99 8.41
CA ASN A 169 1.15 4.83 7.00
C ASN A 169 2.44 4.65 6.22
N MET A 170 2.38 3.86 5.16
CA MET A 170 3.50 3.69 4.26
C MET A 170 3.03 3.66 2.81
N THR A 171 3.89 4.09 1.92
CA THR A 171 3.70 4.02 0.48
C THR A 171 4.70 3.03 -0.08
N ILE A 172 4.26 2.24 -1.06
CA ILE A 172 5.11 1.34 -1.83
C ILE A 172 5.02 1.73 -3.30
N LEU A 173 6.17 1.88 -3.94
CA LEU A 173 6.30 2.16 -5.37
C LEU A 173 6.21 0.85 -6.14
N PHE A 174 5.39 0.84 -7.20
CA PHE A 174 5.18 -0.32 -8.08
C PHE A 174 5.41 0.06 -9.54
#